data_AF-A0A2W5EEW5-F1
#
_entry.id   AF-A0A2W5EEW5-F1
#
_cell.length_a   1.000
_cell.length_b   1.000
_cell.length_c   1.000
_cell.angle_alpha   90.00
_cell.angle_beta   90.00
_cell.angle_gamma   90.00
#
_symmetry.space_group_name_H-M   'P 1'
#
loop_
_entity.id
_entity.type
_entity.pdbx_description
1 polymer ?
#
loop_
_entity_poly.entity_id
_entity_poly.type
_entity_poly.pdbx_seq_one_letter_code
_entity_poly.pdbx_strand_id
1 'polypeptide(L)' 'AAKARHVGDYLAGMTDSYALRAHQRLFDHTPDLR' A
#
# COMPACT_ATOMS: atom_id res chain seq x y z
N ALA A 1 -4.36 1.73 -19.46
CA ALA A 1 -3.23 0.78 -19.38
C ALA A 1 -2.04 1.32 -18.56
N ALA A 2 -1.48 2.50 -18.88
CA ALA A 2 -0.28 3.03 -18.23
C ALA A 2 -0.35 3.11 -16.68
N LYS A 3 -1.51 3.49 -16.12
CA LYS A 3 -1.71 3.57 -14.66
C LYS A 3 -1.55 2.22 -13.96
N ALA A 4 -2.06 1.14 -14.54
CA ALA A 4 -1.93 -0.20 -13.95
C ALA A 4 -0.47 -0.66 -13.91
N ARG A 5 0.29 -0.37 -14.97
CA ARG A 5 1.73 -0.66 -15.01
C ARG A 5 2.49 0.12 -13.95
N HIS A 6 2.21 1.42 -13.83
CA HIS A 6 2.85 2.26 -12.81
C HIS A 6 2.59 1.76 -11.38
N VAL A 7 1.36 1.30 -11.08
CA VAL A 7 1.04 0.67 -9.79
C VAL A 7 1.81 -0.64 -9.61
N GLY A 8 1.91 -1.46 -10.65
CA GLY A 8 2.69 -2.71 -10.63
C GLY A 8 4.17 -2.47 -10.35
N ASP A 9 4.78 -1.49 -11.02
CA ASP A 9 6.19 -1.13 -10.84
C ASP A 9 6.45 -0.61 -9.41
N TYR A 10 5.52 0.19 -8.88
CA TYR A 10 5.59 0.67 -7.50
C TYR A 10 5.51 -0.46 -6.47
N LEU A 11 4.62 -1.44 -6.67
CA LEU A 11 4.47 -2.59 -5.78
C LEU A 11 5.67 -3.56 -5.89
N ALA A 12 6.16 -3.80 -7.11
CA ALA A 12 7.28 -4.71 -7.36
C ALA A 12 8.62 -4.21 -6.79
N GLY A 13 8.77 -2.89 -6.64
CA GLY A 13 9.96 -2.27 -6.03
C GLY A 13 9.95 -2.22 -4.50
N MET A 14 8.90 -2.70 -3.83
CA MET A 14 8.81 -2.66 -2.37
C MET A 14 9.66 -3.75 -1.72
N THR A 15 10.22 -3.43 -0.54
CA THR A 15 10.69 -4.45 0.40
C THR A 15 9.56 -4.87 1.32
N ASP A 16 9.61 -6.10 1.84
CA ASP A 16 8.59 -6.64 2.75
C ASP A 16 8.30 -5.70 3.93
N SER A 17 9.36 -5.19 4.56
CA SER A 17 9.26 -4.24 5.68
C SER A 17 8.60 -2.91 5.29
N TYR A 18 8.87 -2.42 4.08
CA TYR A 18 8.27 -1.18 3.58
C TYR A 18 6.79 -1.38 3.26
N ALA A 19 6.43 -2.49 2.63
CA ALA A 19 5.05 -2.82 2.30
C ALA A 19 4.16 -2.85 3.55
N LEU A 20 4.63 -3.49 4.63
CA LEU A 20 3.90 -3.56 5.90
C LEU A 20 3.69 -2.17 6.53
N ARG A 21 4.73 -1.32 6.56
CA ARG A 21 4.62 0.05 7.09
C ARG A 21 3.72 0.94 6.23
N ALA A 22 3.80 0.81 4.90
CA ALA A 22 2.95 1.56 3.99
C ALA A 22 1.49 1.17 4.16
N HIS A 23 1.21 -0.14 4.30
CA HIS A 23 -0.14 -0.64 4.57
C HIS A 23 -0.67 -0.10 5.89
N GLN A 24 0.11 -0.20 6.98
CA GLN A 24 -0.25 0.38 8.28
C GLN A 24 -0.59 1.87 8.12
N ARG A 25 0.29 2.69 7.54
CA ARG A 25 0.03 4.14 7.40
C ARG A 25 -1.24 4.48 6.61
N LEU A 26 -1.59 3.68 5.62
CA LEU A 26 -2.72 3.93 4.73
C LEU A 26 -4.03 3.34 5.26
N PHE A 27 -3.96 2.27 6.05
CA PHE A 27 -5.10 1.45 6.43
C PHE A 27 -5.22 1.20 7.94
N ASP A 28 -4.34 1.73 8.80
CA ASP A 28 -4.42 1.63 10.27
C ASP A 28 -5.61 2.38 10.87
N HIS A 29 -6.40 3.09 10.06
CA HIS A 29 -7.62 3.68 10.55
C HIS A 29 -8.68 2.59 10.70
N THR A 30 -8.71 1.94 11.86
CA THR A 30 -9.88 1.16 12.30
C THR A 30 -11.05 2.15 12.41
N PRO A 31 -12.11 2.02 11.60
CA PRO A 31 -13.26 2.89 11.75
C PRO A 31 -13.87 2.66 13.13
N ASP A 32 -14.12 3.75 13.87
CA ASP A 32 -14.88 3.71 15.12
C ASP A 32 -16.29 3.21 14.76
N LEU A 33 -16.57 1.95 15.04
CA LEU A 33 -17.90 1.37 14.83
C LEU A 33 -18.81 1.93 15.94
N ARG A 34 -19.53 3.00 15.63
CA ARG A 34 -20.66 3.51 16.43
C ARG A 34 -21.98 3.17 15.78
#